data_AF-A0A2E0XJY9-F1
#
_entry.id   AF-A0A2E0XJY9-F1
#
_cell.length_a   1.000
_cell.length_b   1.000
_cell.length_c   1.000
_cell.angle_alpha   90.00
_cell.angle_beta   90.00
_cell.angle_gamma   90.00
#
_symmetry.space_group_name_H-M   'P 1'
#
loop_
_entity.id
_entity.type
_entity.pdbx_description
1 polymer ?
#
loop_
_entity_poly.entity_id
_entity_poly.type
_entity_poly.pdbx_seq_one_letter_code
_entity_poly.pdbx_strand_id
1 'polypeptide(L)' 'MSRSWHSQSNKKLHQARINPELKQSIRTMAIIRDTSISAITKQVIQMYTNKYKEMIRDYHLTLAAGGKQ' A
#
# COMPACT_ATOMS: atom_id res chain seq x y z
N MET A 1 9.04 1.30 33.11
CA MET A 1 9.25 1.81 31.74
C MET A 1 7.96 1.64 30.95
N SER A 2 7.19 2.70 30.71
CA SER A 2 5.98 2.62 29.90
C SER A 2 6.35 2.66 28.40
N ARG A 3 6.13 1.55 27.69
CA ARG A 3 6.21 1.55 26.23
C ARG A 3 5.02 2.33 25.69
N SER A 4 5.24 3.55 25.23
CA SER A 4 4.23 4.36 24.56
C SER A 4 3.91 3.75 23.19
N TRP A 5 2.79 3.04 23.09
CA TRP A 5 2.26 2.47 21.84
C TRP A 5 1.85 3.51 20.77
N HIS A 6 1.96 4.80 21.08
CA HIS A 6 1.44 5.89 20.25
C HIS A 6 2.42 6.35 19.16
N SER A 7 3.65 5.83 19.11
CA SER A 7 4.68 6.26 18.14
C SER A 7 4.80 5.35 16.92
N GLN A 8 4.13 4.19 16.88
CA GLN A 8 4.07 3.38 15.66
C GLN A 8 2.97 3.91 14.76
N SER A 9 3.35 4.45 13.59
CA SER A 9 2.42 4.72 12.49
C SER A 9 1.43 3.56 12.39
N ASN A 10 0.13 3.85 12.44
CA ASN A 10 -0.96 2.90 12.62
C ASN A 10 -0.92 1.79 11.53
N LYS A 11 -0.05 0.79 11.69
CA LYS A 11 0.19 -0.30 10.74
C LYS A 11 -0.98 -1.26 10.87
N LYS A 12 -2.09 -0.91 10.20
CA LYS A 12 -3.26 -1.77 10.12
C LYS A 12 -2.89 -3.05 9.38
N LEU A 13 -3.26 -4.19 9.97
CA LEU A 13 -3.15 -5.49 9.32
C LEU A 13 -4.19 -5.53 8.19
N HIS A 14 -3.77 -5.20 6.97
CA HIS A 14 -4.63 -5.31 5.80
C HIS A 14 -4.38 -6.66 5.12
N GLN A 15 -5.38 -7.55 5.17
CA GLN A 15 -5.40 -8.73 4.31
C GLN A 15 -6.04 -8.34 2.96
N ALA A 16 -5.21 -7.98 1.99
CA ALA A 16 -5.66 -7.87 0.62
C ALA A 16 -5.72 -9.27 -0.03
N ARG A 17 -6.85 -9.61 -0.64
CA ARG A 17 -6.93 -10.78 -1.53
C ARG A 17 -6.22 -10.42 -2.83
N ILE A 18 -5.02 -10.97 -3.01
CA ILE A 18 -4.21 -10.78 -4.22
C ILE A 18 -4.04 -12.11 -4.94
N ASN A 19 -3.77 -12.04 -6.26
CA ASN A 19 -3.47 -13.21 -7.08
C ASN A 19 -2.32 -14.04 -6.43
N PRO A 20 -2.44 -15.38 -6.33
CA PRO A 20 -1.38 -16.27 -5.87
C PRO A 20 -0.01 -16.03 -6.51
N GLU A 21 0.05 -15.75 -7.82
CA GLU A 21 1.31 -15.47 -8.53
C GLU A 21 1.97 -14.20 -7.99
N LEU A 22 1.18 -13.13 -7.85
CA LEU A 22 1.66 -11.87 -7.28
C LEU A 22 2.13 -12.04 -5.84
N LYS A 23 1.43 -12.86 -5.05
CA LYS A 23 1.85 -13.22 -3.69
C LYS A 23 3.21 -13.92 -3.68
N GLN A 24 3.44 -14.83 -4.62
CA GLN A 24 4.72 -15.51 -4.76
C GLN A 24 5.82 -14.56 -5.19
N SER A 25 5.58 -13.68 -6.18
CA SER A 25 6.56 -12.68 -6.61
C SER A 25 6.98 -11.74 -5.47
N ILE A 26 6.03 -11.26 -4.66
CA ILE A 26 6.34 -10.39 -3.50
C ILE A 26 7.21 -11.13 -2.49
N ARG A 27 6.93 -12.41 -2.22
CA ARG A 27 7.74 -13.26 -1.32
C ARG A 27 9.16 -13.45 -1.85
N THR A 28 9.30 -13.80 -3.13
CA THR A 28 10.61 -13.96 -3.76
C THR A 28 11.43 -12.67 -3.69
N MET A 29 10.80 -11.53 -3.96
CA MET A 29 11.46 -10.22 -3.86
C MET A 29 11.89 -9.85 -2.45
N ALA A 30 11.09 -10.23 -1.45
CA ALA A 30 11.43 -10.03 -0.04
C ALA A 30 12.68 -10.83 0.36
N ILE A 31 12.81 -12.06 -0.13
CA ILE A 31 13.99 -12.92 0.09
C ILE A 31 15.22 -12.33 -0.61
N ILE A 32 15.12 -12.00 -1.90
CA ILE A 32 16.25 -11.48 -2.69
C ILE A 32 16.83 -10.20 -2.09
N ARG A 33 15.97 -9.32 -1.55
CA ARG A 33 16.35 -8.02 -1.01
C ARG A 33 16.61 -8.01 0.49
N ASP A 34 16.60 -9.18 1.13
CA ASP A 34 16.71 -9.34 2.58
C ASP A 34 15.84 -8.33 3.36
N THR A 35 14.56 -8.28 3.01
CA THR A 35 13.63 -7.30 3.57
C THR A 35 12.26 -7.91 3.79
N SER A 36 11.41 -7.20 4.56
CA SER A 36 10.08 -7.71 4.85
C SER A 36 9.15 -7.64 3.63
N ILE A 37 8.22 -8.59 3.53
CA ILE A 37 7.08 -8.55 2.59
C ILE A 37 6.36 -7.19 2.66
N SER A 38 6.18 -6.65 3.86
CA SER A 38 5.52 -5.35 4.05
C SER A 38 6.28 -4.19 3.41
N ALA A 39 7.62 -4.23 3.43
CA ALA A 39 8.46 -3.20 2.83
C ALA A 39 8.38 -3.26 1.31
N ILE A 40 8.46 -4.46 0.73
CA ILE A 40 8.28 -4.66 -0.72
C ILE A 40 6.89 -4.17 -1.15
N THR A 41 5.84 -4.61 -0.46
CA THR A 41 4.46 -4.20 -0.79
C THR A 41 4.29 -2.69 -0.70
N LYS A 42 4.85 -2.03 0.34
CA LYS A 42 4.81 -0.58 0.47
C LYS A 42 5.53 0.13 -0.69
N GLN A 43 6.70 -0.34 -1.09
CA GLN A 43 7.45 0.22 -2.22
C GLN A 43 6.67 0.10 -3.53
N VAL A 44 6.08 -1.06 -3.80
CA VAL A 44 5.29 -1.29 -5.02
C VAL A 44 4.06 -0.39 -5.06
N ILE A 45 3.31 -0.31 -3.95
CA ILE A 45 2.16 0.59 -3.84
C ILE A 45 2.59 2.04 -4.07
N GLN A 46 3.66 2.49 -3.41
CA GLN A 46 4.16 3.86 -3.57
C GLN A 46 4.54 4.17 -5.02
N MET A 47 5.23 3.25 -5.69
CA MET A 47 5.61 3.39 -7.09
C MET A 47 4.38 3.52 -7.99
N TYR A 48 3.38 2.67 -7.78
CA TYR A 48 2.13 2.71 -8.55
C TYR A 48 1.36 4.00 -8.29
N THR A 49 1.15 4.38 -7.02
CA THR A 49 0.49 5.63 -6.65
C THR A 49 1.19 6.85 -7.22
N ASN A 50 2.53 6.87 -7.23
CA ASN A 50 3.29 7.96 -7.83
C ASN A 50 3.11 8.00 -9.36
N LYS A 51 3.18 6.85 -10.03
CA LYS A 51 3.00 6.74 -11.49
C LYS A 51 1.62 7.20 -11.95
N TYR A 52 0.59 6.91 -11.16
CA TYR A 52 -0.81 7.18 -11.51
C TYR A 52 -1.41 8.33 -10.67
N LYS A 53 -0.57 9.20 -10.09
CA LYS A 53 -0.99 10.22 -9.13
C LYS A 53 -2.09 11.13 -9.66
N GLU A 54 -1.95 11.60 -10.90
CA GLU A 54 -2.90 12.51 -11.54
C GLU A 54 -4.24 11.82 -11.79
N MET A 55 -4.22 10.63 -12.40
CA MET A 55 -5.43 9.82 -12.63
C MET A 55 -6.17 9.50 -11.32
N ILE A 56 -5.45 9.13 -10.26
CA ILE A 56 -6.04 8.87 -8.94
C ILE A 56 -6.66 10.15 -8.38
N ARG A 57 -5.97 11.28 -8.48
CA ARG A 57 -6.47 12.59 -8.04
C ARG A 57 -7.76 12.94 -8.79
N ASP A 58 -7.75 12.86 -10.11
CA ASP A 58 -8.88 13.25 -10.95
C ASP A 58 -10.10 12.34 -10.73
N TYR A 59 -9.88 11.03 -10.54
CA TYR A 59 -10.92 10.09 -10.14
C TYR A 59 -11.59 10.52 -8.83
N HIS A 60 -10.81 10.85 -7.81
CA HIS A 60 -11.36 11.27 -6.52
C HIS A 60 -12.03 12.65 -6.55
N LEU A 61 -11.50 13.59 -7.35
CA LEU A 61 -12.16 14.89 -7.57
C LEU A 61 -13.50 14.72 -8.30
N THR A 62 -13.55 13.84 -9.30
CA THR A 62 -14.78 13.53 -10.05
C THR A 62 -15.82 12.85 -9.17
N LEU A 63 -15.42 11.88 -8.33
CA LEU A 63 -16.30 11.27 -7.34
C LEU A 63 -16.86 12.30 -6.35
N ALA A 64 -16.00 13.19 -5.84
CA ALA A 64 -16.41 14.24 -4.90
C ALA A 64 -17.36 15.27 -5.55
N ALA A 65 -17.21 15.53 -6.85
CA ALA A 65 -18.09 16.39 -7.62
C ALA A 65 -19.43 15.71 -7.96
N GLY A 66 -19.44 14.41 -8.27
CA GLY A 66 -20.64 13.64 -8.59
C GLY A 66 -21.52 13.27 -7.40
N GLY A 67 -21.01 13.35 -6.17
CA GLY A 67 -21.78 13.09 -4.93
C GLY A 67 -22.63 14.26 -4.42
N LYS A 68 -22.84 15.31 -5.23
CA LYS A 68 -23.64 16.50 -4.89
C LYS A 68 -25.03 16.54 -5.58
N GLN A 69 -25.54 15.42 -6.07
CA GLN A 69 -26.92 15.30 -6.57
C GLN A 69 -27.79 14.52 -5.58
#